data_AF-A0A1Y4L6K8-F1
#
_entry.id   AF-A0A1Y4L6K8-F1
#
_cell.length_a   1.000
_cell.length_b   1.000
_cell.length_c   1.000
_cell.angle_alpha   90.00
_cell.angle_beta   90.00
_cell.angle_gamma   90.00
#
_symmetry.space_group_name_H-M   'P 1'
#
loop_
_entity.id
_entity.type
_entity.pdbx_description
1 polymer ?
#
loop_
_entity_poly.entity_id
_entity_poly.type
_entity_poly.pdbx_seq_one_letter_code
_entity_poly.pdbx_strand_id
1 'polypeptide(L)'
;MSKRGQLAYIREVLRSYPEIKRKPSTHRTDNEAARLQAVEDMMDELGRMPDGAQRQRFVRMLYFEGRYTFWGVIDKVPISQRTARRWNARVMDIMANKMHLI
;
A
#
# COMPACT_ATOMS: atom_id res chain seq x y z
N MET A 1 12.42 -12.17 -10.82
CA MET A 1 10.95 -12.00 -10.89
C MET A 1 10.62 -10.98 -11.98
N SER A 2 9.57 -11.18 -12.78
CA SER A 2 9.18 -10.16 -13.78
C SER A 2 8.57 -8.93 -13.11
N LYS A 3 8.64 -7.75 -13.74
CA LYS A 3 7.99 -6.53 -13.23
C LYS A 3 6.50 -6.73 -12.93
N ARG A 4 5.81 -7.52 -13.76
CA ARG A 4 4.40 -7.87 -13.54
C ARG A 4 4.22 -8.74 -12.29
N GLY A 5 5.09 -9.71 -12.05
CA GLY A 5 5.09 -10.54 -10.84
C GLY A 5 5.35 -9.73 -9.59
N GLN A 6 6.32 -8.81 -9.64
CA GLN A 6 6.63 -7.90 -8.53
C GLN A 6 5.43 -7.05 -8.13
N LEU A 7 4.76 -6.43 -9.10
CA LEU A 7 3.57 -5.62 -8.85
C LEU A 7 2.38 -6.46 -8.34
N ALA A 8 2.26 -7.72 -8.74
CA ALA A 8 1.24 -8.62 -8.22
C ALA A 8 1.51 -8.94 -6.74
N TYR A 9 2.76 -9.29 -6.41
CA TYR A 9 3.18 -9.59 -5.04
C TYR A 9 3.03 -8.39 -4.10
N ILE A 10 3.42 -7.19 -4.52
CA ILE A 10 3.23 -5.96 -3.71
C ILE A 10 1.74 -5.74 -3.40
N ARG A 11 0.85 -5.92 -4.39
CA ARG A 11 -0.60 -5.78 -4.17
C ARG A 11 -1.15 -6.81 -3.19
N GLU A 12 -0.65 -8.04 -3.26
CA GLU A 12 -1.00 -9.10 -2.31
C GLU A 12 -0.60 -8.70 -0.88
N VAL A 13 0.64 -8.23 -0.70
CA VAL A 13 1.11 -7.75 0.60
C VAL A 13 0.24 -6.60 1.13
N LEU A 14 -0.02 -5.58 0.31
CA LEU A 14 -0.88 -4.46 0.70
C LEU A 14 -2.31 -4.90 1.08
N ARG A 15 -2.87 -5.91 0.42
CA ARG A 15 -4.21 -6.43 0.72
C ARG A 15 -4.24 -7.32 1.97
N SER A 16 -3.17 -8.05 2.24
CA SER A 16 -3.03 -8.89 3.45
C SER A 16 -2.77 -8.08 4.73
N TYR A 17 -2.29 -6.83 4.59
CA TYR A 17 -1.89 -5.96 5.69
C TYR A 17 -2.91 -5.87 6.84
N PRO A 18 -4.22 -5.62 6.60
CA PRO A 18 -5.19 -5.49 7.69
C PRO A 18 -5.31 -6.75 8.53
N GLU A 19 -5.23 -7.93 7.91
CA GLU A 19 -5.30 -9.21 8.59
C GLU A 19 -4.03 -9.47 9.40
N ILE A 20 -2.85 -9.23 8.81
CA ILE A 20 -1.56 -9.35 9.51
C ILE A 20 -1.50 -8.40 10.71
N LYS A 21 -1.97 -7.16 10.56
CA LYS A 21 -1.98 -6.14 11.61
C LYS A 21 -2.86 -6.53 12.81
N ARG A 22 -3.98 -7.24 12.58
CA ARG A 22 -4.87 -7.74 13.64
C ARG A 22 -4.27 -8.89 14.44
N LYS A 23 -3.37 -9.69 13.85
CA LYS A 23 -2.70 -10.78 14.57
C LYS A 23 -1.87 -10.21 15.73
N PRO A 24 -1.89 -10.81 16.94
CA PRO A 24 -0.93 -10.49 17.99
C PRO A 24 0.50 -10.69 17.48
N SER A 25 1.46 -9.88 17.95
CA SER A 25 2.86 -9.97 17.51
C SER A 25 3.46 -11.36 17.70
N THR A 26 3.08 -12.07 18.77
CA THR A 26 3.51 -13.45 19.07
C THR A 26 3.01 -14.50 18.08
N HIS A 27 2.01 -14.17 17.26
CA HIS A 27 1.42 -15.08 16.26
C HIS A 27 1.79 -14.71 14.82
N ARG A 28 2.67 -13.72 14.63
CA ARG A 28 3.17 -13.34 13.30
C ARG A 28 4.42 -14.16 12.99
N THR A 29 4.49 -14.69 11.78
CA THR A 29 5.78 -15.18 11.24
C THR A 29 6.73 -14.01 11.00
N ASP A 30 8.03 -14.27 10.94
CA ASP A 30 9.04 -13.23 10.64
C ASP A 30 8.74 -12.54 9.29
N ASN A 31 8.29 -13.31 8.30
CA ASN A 31 7.89 -12.78 6.99
C ASN A 31 6.68 -11.84 7.10
N GLU A 32 5.68 -12.16 7.93
CA GLU A 32 4.53 -11.29 8.17
C GLU A 32 4.94 -10.02 8.93
N ALA A 33 5.83 -10.14 9.91
CA ALA A 33 6.37 -9.00 10.65
C ALA A 33 7.14 -8.04 9.71
N ALA A 34 8.00 -8.58 8.84
CA ALA A 34 8.74 -7.79 7.86
C ALA A 34 7.80 -7.09 6.85
N ARG A 35 6.78 -7.80 6.35
CA ARG A 35 5.76 -7.22 5.44
C ARG A 35 4.95 -6.13 6.13
N LEU A 36 4.54 -6.35 7.39
CA LEU A 36 3.83 -5.35 8.18
C LEU A 36 4.68 -4.08 8.32
N GLN A 37 5.94 -4.23 8.71
CA GLN A 37 6.87 -3.11 8.88
C GLN A 37 7.05 -2.34 7.57
N ALA A 38 7.26 -3.04 6.44
CA ALA A 38 7.39 -2.40 5.13
C ALA A 38 6.16 -1.56 4.75
N VAL A 39 4.94 -2.01 5.10
CA VAL A 39 3.71 -1.25 4.85
C VAL A 39 3.58 -0.05 5.79
N GLU A 40 3.92 -0.19 7.08
CA GLU A 40 3.91 0.93 8.03
C GLU A 40 4.93 2.01 7.61
N ASP A 41 6.16 1.62 7.26
CA ASP A 41 7.20 2.54 6.79
C ASP A 41 6.79 3.27 5.50
N MET A 42 6.11 2.56 4.58
CA MET A 42 5.56 3.16 3.37
C MET A 42 4.46 4.17 3.71
N MET A 43 3.54 3.83 4.63
CA MET A 43 2.49 4.76 5.05
C MET A 43 3.06 6.00 5.72
N ASP A 44 4.09 5.85 6.54
CA ASP A 44 4.83 6.95 7.15
C ASP A 44 5.54 7.82 6.11
N GLU A 45 6.21 7.22 5.13
CA GLU A 45 6.82 7.95 4.01
C GLU A 45 5.78 8.76 3.24
N LEU A 46 4.63 8.16 2.90
CA LEU A 46 3.52 8.87 2.25
C LEU A 46 3.00 10.03 3.10
N GLY A 47 2.93 9.87 4.42
CA GLY A 47 2.48 10.91 5.35
C GLY A 47 3.37 12.16 5.33
N ARG A 48 4.66 11.99 5.04
CA ARG A 48 5.64 13.10 4.95
C ARG A 48 5.68 13.76 3.57
N MET A 49 4.99 13.22 2.56
CA MET A 49 4.91 13.81 1.23
C MET A 49 3.87 14.95 1.16
N PRO A 50 3.94 15.82 0.12
CA PRO A 50 2.82 16.70 -0.21
C PRO A 50 1.52 15.92 -0.39
N ASP A 51 0.44 16.46 0.18
CA ASP A 51 -0.88 15.80 0.26
C ASP A 51 -0.86 14.48 1.05
N GLY A 52 0.06 14.32 2.01
CA GLY A 52 0.30 13.05 2.70
C GLY A 52 -0.94 12.42 3.31
N ALA A 53 -1.80 13.22 3.96
CA ALA A 53 -3.07 12.75 4.50
C ALA A 53 -3.99 12.16 3.40
N GLN A 54 -4.06 12.79 2.23
CA GLN A 54 -4.86 12.30 1.11
C GLN A 54 -4.24 11.05 0.47
N ARG A 55 -2.91 10.98 0.37
CA ARG A 55 -2.19 9.78 -0.14
C ARG A 55 -2.40 8.57 0.76
N GLN A 56 -2.27 8.75 2.07
CA GLN A 56 -2.56 7.69 3.03
C GLN A 56 -4.03 7.25 2.96
N ARG A 57 -4.97 8.20 2.85
CA ARG A 57 -6.40 7.88 2.66
C ARG A 57 -6.64 7.10 1.38
N PHE A 58 -6.02 7.48 0.27
CA PHE A 58 -6.09 6.76 -1.00
C PHE A 58 -5.64 5.29 -0.85
N VAL A 59 -4.50 5.05 -0.19
CA VAL A 59 -4.00 3.67 0.04
C VAL A 59 -4.92 2.88 0.95
N ARG A 60 -5.38 3.46 2.06
CA ARG A 60 -6.32 2.81 2.99
C ARG A 60 -7.57 2.32 2.25
N MET A 61 -8.19 3.21 1.48
CA MET A 61 -9.41 2.88 0.74
C MET A 61 -9.16 1.84 -0.35
N LEU A 62 -8.08 1.97 -1.12
CA LEU A 62 -7.81 1.11 -2.27
C LEU A 62 -7.36 -0.30 -1.88
N TYR A 63 -6.57 -0.43 -0.82
CA TYR A 63 -5.92 -1.70 -0.48
C TYR A 63 -6.40 -2.32 0.83
N PHE A 64 -6.74 -1.53 1.85
CA PHE A 64 -6.99 -2.05 3.19
C PHE A 64 -8.46 -2.31 3.47
N GLU A 65 -9.35 -1.47 2.93
CA GLU A 65 -10.78 -1.58 3.19
C GLU A 65 -11.48 -2.64 2.33
N GLY A 66 -10.88 -3.10 1.24
CA GLY A 66 -11.38 -4.19 0.39
C GLY A 66 -12.71 -3.92 -0.34
N ARG A 67 -13.36 -2.78 -0.09
CA ARG A 67 -14.70 -2.45 -0.62
C ARG A 67 -14.72 -1.44 -1.76
N TYR A 68 -13.59 -0.79 -2.06
CA TYR A 68 -13.52 0.23 -3.10
C TYR A 68 -12.72 -0.26 -4.30
N THR A 69 -13.27 -0.03 -5.49
CA THR A 69 -12.50 -0.11 -6.74
C THR A 69 -11.62 1.12 -6.89
N PHE A 70 -10.64 1.08 -7.80
CA PHE A 70 -9.82 2.26 -8.12
C PHE A 70 -10.67 3.49 -8.47
N TRP A 71 -11.76 3.30 -9.22
CA TRP A 71 -12.71 4.35 -9.56
C TRP A 71 -13.51 4.84 -8.36
N GLY A 72 -13.99 3.91 -7.53
CA GLY A 72 -14.69 4.27 -6.29
C GLY A 72 -13.80 5.06 -5.31
N VAL A 73 -12.48 4.85 -5.31
CA VAL A 73 -11.55 5.67 -4.52
C VAL A 73 -11.41 7.07 -5.11
N ILE A 74 -11.31 7.21 -6.44
CA ILE A 74 -11.23 8.51 -7.12
C ILE A 74 -12.46 9.37 -6.82
N ASP A 75 -13.65 8.77 -6.75
CA ASP A 75 -14.88 9.51 -6.45
C ASP A 75 -14.91 10.02 -4.99
N LYS A 76 -14.16 9.39 -4.09
CA LYS A 76 -14.15 9.70 -2.65
C LYS A 76 -12.97 10.54 -2.21
N VAL A 77 -11.87 10.51 -2.95
CA VAL A 77 -10.68 11.33 -2.75
C VAL A 77 -10.64 12.29 -3.93
N PRO A 78 -10.85 13.61 -3.75
CA PRO A 78 -11.07 14.56 -4.85
C PRO A 78 -9.77 14.83 -5.63
N ILE A 79 -9.32 13.84 -6.40
CA ILE A 79 -8.12 13.86 -7.23
C ILE A 79 -8.45 13.41 -8.64
N SER A 80 -7.69 13.89 -9.62
CA SER A 80 -7.82 13.41 -10.99
C SER A 80 -7.37 11.95 -11.12
N GLN A 81 -7.89 11.25 -12.13
CA GLN A 81 -7.44 9.90 -12.48
C GLN A 81 -5.93 9.84 -12.74
N ARG A 82 -5.36 10.88 -13.37
CA ARG A 82 -3.92 11.01 -13.62
C ARG A 82 -3.14 11.05 -12.29
N THR A 83 -3.62 11.83 -11.32
CA THR A 83 -3.02 11.90 -9.99
C THR A 83 -3.12 10.55 -9.27
N ALA A 84 -4.28 9.89 -9.30
CA ALA A 84 -4.48 8.58 -8.69
C ALA A 84 -3.54 7.52 -9.26
N ARG A 85 -3.37 7.47 -10.60
CA ARG A 85 -2.41 6.55 -11.25
C ARG A 85 -0.98 6.82 -10.83
N ARG A 86 -0.58 8.09 -10.77
CA ARG A 86 0.76 8.51 -10.34
C ARG A 86 1.02 8.15 -8.87
N TRP A 87 0.05 8.39 -7.99
CA TRP A 87 0.15 8.00 -6.59
C TRP A 87 0.26 6.49 -6.45
N ASN A 88 -0.56 5.72 -7.18
CA ASN A 88 -0.49 4.26 -7.14
C ASN A 88 0.85 3.72 -7.67
N ALA A 89 1.40 4.30 -8.75
CA ALA A 89 2.74 3.95 -9.22
C ALA A 89 3.80 4.22 -8.15
N ARG A 90 3.75 5.40 -7.50
CA ARG A 90 4.68 5.75 -6.43
C ARG A 90 4.58 4.80 -5.23
N VAL A 91 3.37 4.35 -4.86
CA VAL A 91 3.19 3.34 -3.80
C VAL A 91 3.91 2.04 -4.18
N MET A 92 3.78 1.59 -5.44
CA MET A 92 4.47 0.38 -5.92
C MET A 92 5.99 0.54 -5.86
N ASP A 93 6.51 1.70 -6.27
CA ASP A 93 7.95 1.97 -6.23
C ASP A 93 8.49 2.02 -4.79
N ILE A 94 7.78 2.67 -3.86
CA ILE A 94 8.17 2.71 -2.44
C ILE A 94 8.16 1.30 -1.85
N MET A 95 7.08 0.54 -2.06
CA MET A 95 6.98 -0.84 -1.55
C MET A 95 8.06 -1.74 -2.12
N ALA A 96 8.35 -1.62 -3.42
CA ALA A 96 9.44 -2.36 -4.06
C ALA A 96 10.79 -2.12 -3.37
N ASN A 97 11.08 -0.85 -3.01
CA ASN A 97 12.28 -0.48 -2.28
C ASN A 97 12.27 -1.04 -0.84
N LYS A 98 11.18 -0.87 -0.08
CA LYS A 98 11.07 -1.36 1.31
C LYS A 98 11.17 -2.88 1.41
N MET A 99 10.73 -3.58 0.38
CA MET A 99 10.75 -5.05 0.31
C MET A 99 11.99 -5.62 -0.39
N HIS A 100 12.95 -4.77 -0.79
CA HIS A 100 14.17 -5.18 -1.50
C HIS A 100 13.91 -6.02 -2.76
N LEU A 101 12.92 -5.61 -3.56
CA LEU A 101 12.50 -6.33 -4.78
C LEU A 101 13.13 -5.77 -6.07
N ILE A 102 14.06 -4.82 -5.95
CA ILE A 102 14.78 -4.17 -7.06
C ILE A 102 16.28 -4.39 -6.94
#